data_AF-A0A7R9MHK7-F1
#
_entry.id   AF-A0A7R9MHK7-F1
#
_cell.length_a   1.000
_cell.length_b   1.000
_cell.length_c   1.000
_cell.angle_alpha   90.00
_cell.angle_beta   90.00
_cell.angle_gamma   90.00
#
_symmetry.space_group_name_H-M   'P 1'
#
loop_
_entity.id
_entity.type
_entity.pdbx_description
1 polymer ?
#
loop_
_entity_poly.entity_id
_entity_poly.type
_entity_poly.pdbx_seq_one_letter_code
_entity_poly.pdbx_strand_id
1 'polypeptide(L)'
;MQAVLSSDFSIAQFRFLERLLLVHGRWSYLRMCKFLRYFFYKNFTFTLCHLWYAFFSGFSAQTLYDPIFISCYNVFYTSLPVLAMGIFDQDVDDRVSLRYPLLYTPGHEGLLFNKLEFLKSVAHGIVSSLILFFIPYGTFRNAVSTDGVNLDDHQLFGTVVSTMLVLVVTAQIALDTAYWTIFNHVVIWGSVAFYFATTLVLSDLFEMSYLGALRMTLSSGQFWFALFLVLTILVVPVVATRFYRTSTQPSLSDRCRYKQRVSRLRARPERLVRRGSARTSRRSVRSGYAFAHQEGFGRLITSGKIMKQHKSEAPTPMP
;
A
#
# COMPACT_ATOMS: atom_id res chain seq x y z
N MET A 1 23.39 -5.71 -26.43
CA MET A 1 23.23 -5.54 -24.97
C MET A 1 23.11 -4.08 -24.52
N GLN A 2 23.49 -3.09 -25.32
CA GLN A 2 23.43 -1.67 -24.92
C GLN A 2 22.05 -1.24 -24.39
N ALA A 3 20.96 -1.65 -25.05
CA ALA A 3 19.59 -1.37 -24.58
C ALA A 3 19.23 -2.04 -23.24
N VAL A 4 19.86 -3.17 -22.90
CA VAL A 4 19.62 -3.88 -21.64
C VAL A 4 20.29 -3.16 -20.47
N LEU A 5 21.51 -2.66 -20.68
CA LEU A 5 22.26 -1.90 -19.67
C LEU A 5 21.63 -0.54 -19.38
N SER A 6 20.87 0.01 -20.32
CA SER A 6 20.13 1.26 -20.17
C SER A 6 18.64 1.06 -19.84
N SER A 7 18.20 -0.14 -19.44
CA SER A 7 16.78 -0.44 -19.15
C SER A 7 16.52 -0.70 -17.67
N ASP A 8 15.35 -0.29 -17.17
CA ASP A 8 14.93 -0.55 -15.79
C ASP A 8 14.73 -2.05 -15.49
N PHE A 9 14.34 -2.81 -16.52
CA PHE A 9 14.12 -4.26 -16.42
C PHE A 9 14.76 -4.99 -17.60
N SER A 10 15.64 -5.94 -17.29
CA SER A 10 16.19 -6.88 -18.27
C SER A 10 15.35 -8.14 -18.34
N ILE A 11 14.68 -8.38 -19.48
CA ILE A 11 13.90 -9.59 -19.74
C ILE A 11 14.48 -10.39 -20.90
N ALA A 12 14.57 -11.71 -20.76
CA ALA A 12 15.18 -12.58 -21.76
C ALA A 12 14.29 -12.81 -23.01
N GLN A 13 12.96 -12.81 -22.84
CA GLN A 13 11.98 -13.05 -23.90
C GLN A 13 10.79 -12.12 -23.74
N PHE A 14 10.23 -11.65 -24.86
CA PHE A 14 9.07 -10.75 -24.85
C PHE A 14 7.85 -11.35 -24.15
N ARG A 15 7.69 -12.69 -24.16
CA ARG A 15 6.60 -13.38 -23.43
C ARG A 15 6.61 -13.10 -21.92
N PHE A 16 7.76 -12.81 -21.31
CA PHE A 16 7.82 -12.50 -19.88
C PHE A 16 7.25 -11.11 -19.54
N LEU A 17 7.12 -10.22 -20.53
CA LEU A 17 6.52 -8.90 -20.34
C LEU A 17 5.07 -8.98 -19.88
N GLU A 18 4.31 -9.95 -20.40
CA GLU A 18 2.91 -10.19 -20.01
C GLU A 18 2.78 -10.40 -18.50
N ARG A 19 3.61 -11.29 -17.92
CA ARG A 19 3.60 -11.58 -16.49
C ARG A 19 4.19 -10.46 -15.66
N LEU A 20 5.22 -9.78 -16.16
CA LEU A 20 5.81 -8.63 -15.47
C LEU A 20 4.78 -7.52 -15.29
N LEU A 21 4.04 -7.16 -16.35
CA LEU A 21 3.11 -6.05 -16.33
C LEU A 21 1.79 -6.41 -15.63
N LEU A 22 1.12 -7.49 -16.06
CA LEU A 22 -0.23 -7.84 -15.58
C LEU A 22 -0.26 -8.40 -14.15
N VAL A 23 0.84 -8.99 -13.68
CA VAL A 23 0.93 -9.52 -12.32
C VAL A 23 1.71 -8.55 -11.44
N HIS A 24 3.00 -8.36 -11.71
CA HIS A 24 3.88 -7.61 -10.80
C HIS A 24 3.60 -6.11 -10.86
N GLY A 25 3.41 -5.53 -12.04
CA GLY A 25 3.07 -4.12 -12.21
C GLY A 25 1.76 -3.76 -11.51
N ARG A 26 0.71 -4.56 -11.74
CA ARG A 26 -0.59 -4.39 -11.09
C ARG A 26 -0.51 -4.51 -9.56
N TRP A 27 0.15 -5.54 -9.03
CA TRP A 27 0.31 -5.71 -7.59
C TRP A 27 1.12 -4.58 -6.96
N SER A 28 2.23 -4.19 -7.59
CA SER A 28 3.06 -3.07 -7.13
C SER A 28 2.25 -1.79 -7.04
N TYR A 29 1.49 -1.47 -8.09
CA TYR A 29 0.62 -0.28 -8.11
C TYR A 29 -0.45 -0.33 -7.00
N LEU A 30 -1.19 -1.44 -6.87
CA LEU A 30 -2.23 -1.59 -5.84
C LEU A 30 -1.66 -1.47 -4.42
N ARG A 31 -0.55 -2.14 -4.15
CA ARG A 31 0.14 -2.09 -2.85
C ARG A 31 0.62 -0.69 -2.53
N MET A 32 1.23 0.00 -3.49
CA MET A 32 1.71 1.37 -3.31
C MET A 32 0.55 2.34 -3.05
N CYS A 33 -0.57 2.21 -3.76
CA CYS A 33 -1.75 3.04 -3.52
C CYS A 33 -2.32 2.85 -2.11
N LYS A 34 -2.46 1.60 -1.65
CA LYS A 34 -2.92 1.30 -0.29
C LYS A 34 -1.93 1.80 0.77
N PHE A 35 -0.64 1.56 0.55
CA PHE A 35 0.45 2.03 1.40
C PHE A 35 0.38 3.54 1.59
N LEU A 36 0.35 4.31 0.50
CA LEU A 36 0.32 5.77 0.56
C LEU A 36 -0.94 6.30 1.25
N ARG A 37 -2.12 5.76 0.89
CA ARG A 37 -3.39 6.16 1.49
C ARG A 37 -3.38 5.97 3.00
N TYR A 38 -2.90 4.82 3.47
CA TYR A 38 -2.82 4.52 4.89
C TYR A 38 -1.71 5.34 5.58
N PHE A 39 -0.58 5.53 4.91
CA PHE A 39 0.52 6.36 5.42
C PHE A 39 0.06 7.80 5.66
N PHE A 40 -0.69 8.40 4.74
CA PHE A 40 -1.25 9.73 4.97
C PHE A 40 -2.25 9.72 6.13
N TYR A 41 -3.21 8.80 6.10
CA TYR A 41 -4.21 8.65 7.17
C TYR A 41 -3.60 8.59 8.58
N LYS A 42 -2.62 7.70 8.81
CA LYS A 42 -2.01 7.52 10.14
C LYS A 42 -1.23 8.75 10.60
N ASN A 43 -0.56 9.44 9.66
CA ASN A 43 0.26 10.61 9.98
C ASN A 43 -0.63 11.82 10.28
N PHE A 44 -1.65 12.09 9.47
CA PHE A 44 -2.61 13.16 9.74
C PHE A 44 -3.35 12.92 11.05
N THR A 45 -3.77 11.68 11.32
CA THR A 45 -4.44 11.35 12.58
C THR A 45 -3.54 11.67 13.78
N PHE A 46 -2.26 11.29 13.72
CA PHE A 46 -1.28 11.54 14.77
C PHE A 46 -0.94 13.04 14.97
N THR A 47 -0.67 13.76 13.87
CA THR A 47 -0.26 15.17 13.95
C THR A 47 -1.40 16.09 14.33
N LEU A 48 -2.61 15.85 13.81
CA LEU A 48 -3.77 16.69 14.11
C LEU A 48 -4.23 16.56 15.56
N CYS A 49 -4.02 15.43 16.24
CA CYS A 49 -4.26 15.34 17.68
C CYS A 49 -3.49 16.40 18.48
N HIS A 50 -2.23 16.69 18.11
CA HIS A 50 -1.47 17.77 18.73
C HIS A 50 -2.05 19.15 18.42
N LEU A 51 -2.51 19.34 17.17
CA LEU A 51 -3.15 20.59 16.77
C LEU A 51 -4.43 20.83 17.59
N TRP A 52 -5.26 19.80 17.78
CA TRP A 52 -6.46 19.91 18.61
C TRP A 52 -6.11 20.26 20.05
N TYR A 53 -5.10 19.61 20.62
CA TYR A 53 -4.62 19.92 21.97
C TYR A 53 -4.08 21.36 22.10
N ALA A 54 -3.39 21.88 21.08
CA ALA A 54 -2.82 23.22 21.09
C ALA A 54 -3.89 24.33 21.27
N PHE A 55 -5.12 24.12 20.80
CA PHE A 55 -6.21 25.07 21.05
C PHE A 55 -6.61 25.15 22.53
N PHE A 56 -6.47 24.04 23.29
CA PHE A 56 -6.80 23.99 24.72
C PHE A 56 -5.64 24.43 25.60
N SER A 57 -4.38 24.27 25.14
CA SER A 57 -3.19 24.70 25.87
C SER A 57 -2.76 26.16 25.60
N GLY A 58 -3.59 26.93 24.88
CA GLY A 58 -3.30 28.33 24.55
C GLY A 58 -2.12 28.52 23.59
N PHE A 59 -1.86 27.54 22.72
CA PHE A 59 -0.71 27.51 21.80
C PHE A 59 0.67 27.60 22.49
N SER A 60 0.77 27.12 23.73
CA SER A 60 2.01 27.07 24.52
C SER A 60 3.08 26.08 24.01
N ALA A 61 2.87 25.46 22.85
CA ALA A 61 3.72 24.43 22.25
C ALA A 61 3.94 23.15 23.11
N GLN A 62 3.12 22.95 24.15
CA GLN A 62 3.13 21.72 24.93
C GLN A 62 2.67 20.52 24.08
N THR A 63 3.44 19.43 24.10
CA THR A 63 3.12 18.21 23.36
C THR A 63 2.06 17.39 24.08
N LEU A 64 1.11 16.84 23.33
CA LEU A 64 0.11 15.92 23.84
C LEU A 64 0.72 14.57 24.22
N TYR A 65 1.65 14.08 23.41
CA TYR A 65 2.33 12.81 23.66
C TYR A 65 3.72 13.01 24.27
N ASP A 66 4.24 11.92 24.83
CA ASP A 66 5.65 11.81 25.20
C ASP A 66 6.56 12.01 23.98
N PRO A 67 7.65 12.79 24.09
CA PRO A 67 8.74 12.81 23.12
C PRO A 67 9.20 11.41 22.64
N ILE A 68 9.33 10.42 23.53
CA ILE A 68 9.76 9.07 23.15
C ILE A 68 8.68 8.39 22.30
N PHE A 69 7.40 8.56 22.66
CA PHE A 69 6.29 8.05 21.86
C PHE A 69 6.29 8.69 20.46
N ILE A 70 6.50 10.01 20.36
CA ILE A 70 6.57 10.73 19.08
C ILE A 70 7.65 10.14 18.18
N SER A 71 8.85 9.90 18.72
CA SER A 71 9.96 9.31 17.97
C SER A 71 9.68 7.86 17.55
N CYS A 72 9.12 7.04 18.44
CA CYS A 72 8.89 5.62 18.17
C CYS A 72 7.65 5.34 17.31
N TYR A 73 6.65 6.22 17.30
CA TYR A 73 5.37 6.02 16.62
C TYR A 73 5.53 5.74 15.13
N ASN A 74 6.29 6.58 14.43
CA ASN A 74 6.46 6.45 12.99
C ASN A 74 7.43 5.33 12.59
N VAL A 75 8.44 5.05 13.41
CA VAL A 75 9.50 4.10 13.08
C VAL A 75 9.16 2.68 13.50
N PHE A 76 8.67 2.47 14.73
CA PHE A 76 8.49 1.12 15.27
C PHE A 76 7.03 0.69 15.33
N TYR A 77 6.15 1.53 15.89
CA TYR A 77 4.76 1.11 16.17
C TYR A 77 3.92 1.00 14.89
N THR A 78 4.22 1.80 13.87
CA THR A 78 3.34 1.89 12.70
C THR A 78 4.03 1.70 11.35
N SER A 79 5.36 1.65 11.24
CA SER A 79 6.01 1.42 9.93
C SER A 79 5.94 -0.04 9.50
N LEU A 80 6.19 -0.98 10.41
CA LEU A 80 6.30 -2.40 10.09
C LEU A 80 4.99 -2.98 9.55
N PRO A 81 3.81 -2.75 10.19
CA PRO A 81 2.54 -3.22 9.64
C PRO A 81 2.25 -2.64 8.24
N VAL A 82 2.60 -1.37 8.04
CA VAL A 82 2.37 -0.65 6.78
C VAL A 82 3.26 -1.18 5.68
N LEU A 83 4.52 -1.47 5.99
CA LEU A 83 5.46 -2.11 5.08
C LEU A 83 5.04 -3.54 4.75
N ALA A 84 4.61 -4.31 5.74
CA ALA A 84 4.13 -5.68 5.54
C ALA A 84 2.93 -5.71 4.58
N MET A 85 1.96 -4.82 4.77
CA MET A 85 0.84 -4.64 3.84
C MET A 85 1.32 -4.18 2.46
N GLY A 86 2.26 -3.25 2.37
CA GLY A 86 2.83 -2.76 1.11
C GLY A 86 3.64 -3.80 0.32
N ILE A 87 4.13 -4.87 0.94
CA ILE A 87 4.94 -5.90 0.27
C ILE A 87 4.13 -7.17 0.00
N PHE A 88 3.40 -7.66 1.01
CA PHE A 88 2.80 -9.00 0.98
C PHE A 88 1.32 -9.03 0.62
N ASP A 89 0.63 -7.88 0.57
CA ASP A 89 -0.80 -7.86 0.26
C ASP A 89 -1.06 -8.29 -1.20
N GLN A 90 -2.07 -9.14 -1.38
CA GLN A 90 -2.46 -9.68 -2.68
C GLN A 90 -3.97 -9.60 -2.80
N ASP A 91 -4.44 -8.98 -3.86
CA ASP A 91 -5.87 -8.87 -4.12
C ASP A 91 -6.41 -10.13 -4.82
N VAL A 92 -5.69 -10.64 -5.82
CA VAL A 92 -6.05 -11.79 -6.65
C VAL A 92 -4.80 -12.61 -7.02
N ASP A 93 -4.92 -13.95 -7.11
CA ASP A 93 -3.86 -14.87 -7.54
C ASP A 93 -3.28 -14.50 -8.93
N ASP A 94 -2.00 -14.81 -9.14
CA ASP A 94 -1.23 -14.56 -10.37
C ASP A 94 -1.91 -15.13 -11.64
N ARG A 95 -2.42 -16.36 -11.56
CA ARG A 95 -3.10 -17.06 -12.67
C ARG A 95 -4.36 -16.34 -13.13
N VAL A 96 -5.10 -15.75 -12.20
CA VAL A 96 -6.35 -15.05 -12.50
C VAL A 96 -6.05 -13.68 -13.09
N SER A 97 -4.99 -13.01 -12.62
CA SER A 97 -4.53 -11.74 -13.22
C SER A 97 -4.12 -11.92 -14.69
N LEU A 98 -3.43 -13.02 -15.03
CA LEU A 98 -3.11 -13.36 -16.43
C LEU A 98 -4.35 -13.74 -17.25
N ARG A 99 -5.31 -14.46 -16.65
CA ARG A 99 -6.53 -14.90 -17.34
C ARG A 99 -7.47 -13.73 -17.68
N TYR A 100 -7.47 -12.68 -16.87
CA TYR A 100 -8.35 -11.53 -17.02
C TYR A 100 -7.54 -10.22 -17.07
N PRO A 101 -6.98 -9.84 -18.23
CA PRO A 101 -6.14 -8.64 -18.37
C PRO A 101 -6.91 -7.33 -18.11
N LEU A 102 -8.24 -7.34 -18.20
CA LEU A 102 -9.09 -6.18 -17.88
C LEU A 102 -8.91 -5.69 -16.44
N LEU A 103 -8.41 -6.54 -15.52
CA LEU A 103 -8.13 -6.12 -14.15
C LEU A 103 -6.99 -5.09 -14.05
N TYR A 104 -6.24 -4.86 -15.14
CA TYR A 104 -5.19 -3.84 -15.23
C TYR A 104 -5.74 -2.42 -15.50
N THR A 105 -6.96 -2.27 -16.03
CA THR A 105 -7.50 -0.95 -16.44
C THR A 105 -7.53 0.11 -15.34
N PRO A 106 -7.85 -0.19 -14.06
CA PRO A 106 -7.90 0.83 -13.02
C PRO A 106 -6.54 1.48 -12.73
N GLY A 107 -5.44 0.78 -13.04
CA GLY A 107 -4.10 1.33 -12.91
C GLY A 107 -3.75 2.35 -13.99
N HIS A 108 -4.19 2.09 -15.22
CA HIS A 108 -3.97 3.01 -16.35
C HIS A 108 -4.81 4.29 -16.20
N GLU A 109 -6.04 4.16 -15.71
CA GLU A 109 -6.95 5.30 -15.48
C GLU A 109 -6.66 6.07 -14.18
N GLY A 110 -5.63 5.65 -13.41
CA GLY A 110 -5.24 6.31 -12.16
C GLY A 110 -6.29 6.25 -11.04
N LEU A 111 -7.32 5.39 -11.15
CA LEU A 111 -8.49 5.42 -10.28
C LEU A 111 -8.18 5.18 -8.79
N LEU A 112 -7.08 4.48 -8.50
CA LEU A 112 -6.71 4.05 -7.14
C LEU A 112 -5.87 5.08 -6.38
N PHE A 113 -5.22 5.99 -7.09
CA PHE A 113 -4.44 7.07 -6.47
C PHE A 113 -4.62 8.37 -7.26
N ASN A 114 -5.62 9.14 -6.81
CA ASN A 114 -5.99 10.45 -7.34
C ASN A 114 -5.89 11.52 -6.26
N LYS A 115 -5.83 12.80 -6.66
CA LYS A 115 -5.90 13.93 -5.71
C LYS A 115 -7.13 13.85 -4.80
N LEU A 116 -8.26 13.36 -5.34
CA LEU A 116 -9.48 13.12 -4.56
C LEU A 116 -9.32 12.00 -3.54
N GLU A 117 -8.65 10.89 -3.88
CA GLU A 117 -8.39 9.80 -2.92
C GLU A 117 -7.41 10.23 -1.82
N PHE A 118 -6.42 11.06 -2.18
CA PHE A 118 -5.58 11.73 -1.21
C PHE A 118 -6.40 12.61 -0.26
N LEU A 119 -7.25 13.51 -0.79
CA LEU A 119 -8.07 14.40 0.04
C LEU A 119 -9.04 13.61 0.93
N LYS A 120 -9.61 12.50 0.44
CA LYS A 120 -10.41 11.58 1.26
C LYS A 120 -9.60 10.98 2.42
N SER A 121 -8.33 10.61 2.19
CA SER A 121 -7.46 10.08 3.25
C SER A 121 -7.13 11.14 4.31
N VAL A 122 -6.94 12.40 3.89
CA VAL A 122 -6.75 13.55 4.78
C VAL A 122 -8.02 13.81 5.60
N ALA A 123 -9.18 13.90 4.95
CA ALA A 123 -10.46 14.09 5.61
C ALA A 123 -10.75 12.96 6.62
N HIS A 124 -10.44 11.71 6.26
CA HIS A 124 -10.57 10.58 7.17
C HIS A 124 -9.64 10.71 8.39
N GLY A 125 -8.41 11.18 8.20
CA GLY A 125 -7.47 11.48 9.30
C GLY A 125 -7.92 12.64 10.20
N ILE A 126 -8.52 13.69 9.62
CA ILE A 126 -9.13 14.80 10.36
C ILE A 126 -10.27 14.29 11.25
N VAL A 127 -11.23 13.55 10.69
CA VAL A 127 -12.35 12.99 11.46
C VAL A 127 -11.84 12.05 12.56
N SER A 128 -10.85 11.21 12.24
CA SER A 128 -10.30 10.26 13.21
C SER A 128 -9.55 10.95 14.35
N SER A 129 -8.75 11.98 14.06
CA SER A 129 -8.06 12.76 15.09
C SER A 129 -9.02 13.55 15.99
N LEU A 130 -10.11 14.10 15.43
CA LEU A 130 -11.15 14.76 16.21
C LEU A 130 -11.77 13.78 17.21
N ILE A 131 -12.17 12.60 16.75
CA ILE A 131 -12.77 11.57 17.60
C ILE A 131 -11.78 11.07 18.66
N LEU A 132 -10.53 10.81 18.26
CA LEU A 132 -9.46 10.36 19.17
C LEU A 132 -9.10 11.40 20.23
N PHE A 133 -9.31 12.68 19.97
CA PHE A 133 -9.05 13.75 20.93
C PHE A 133 -10.27 14.04 21.81
N PHE A 134 -11.41 14.33 21.19
CA PHE A 134 -12.60 14.83 21.89
C PHE A 134 -13.27 13.79 22.78
N ILE A 135 -13.21 12.51 22.42
CA ILE A 135 -13.85 11.46 23.23
C ILE A 135 -13.08 11.25 24.54
N PRO A 136 -11.76 10.98 24.52
CA PRO A 136 -10.97 10.96 25.75
C PRO A 136 -11.06 12.26 26.52
N TYR A 137 -11.04 13.42 25.84
CA TYR A 137 -11.16 14.71 26.52
C TYR A 137 -12.50 14.87 27.24
N GLY A 138 -13.60 14.39 26.65
CA GLY A 138 -14.91 14.40 27.30
C GLY A 138 -15.04 13.42 28.46
N THR A 139 -14.41 12.24 28.36
CA THR A 139 -14.52 11.19 29.40
C THR A 139 -13.58 11.39 30.58
N PHE A 140 -12.39 11.96 30.34
CA PHE A 140 -11.35 12.16 31.36
C PHE A 140 -11.29 13.59 31.90
N ARG A 141 -12.22 14.46 31.53
CA ARG A 141 -12.33 15.81 32.12
C ARG A 141 -13.16 15.74 33.40
N ASN A 142 -12.54 16.00 34.54
CA ASN A 142 -13.09 15.83 35.89
C ASN A 142 -13.36 14.35 36.24
N ALA A 143 -12.61 13.42 35.66
CA ALA A 143 -12.78 12.01 35.94
C ALA A 143 -12.05 11.64 37.23
N VAL A 144 -12.74 10.89 38.09
CA VAL A 144 -12.17 10.36 39.34
C VAL A 144 -12.19 8.84 39.25
N SER A 145 -11.05 8.22 39.54
CA SER A 145 -10.92 6.77 39.62
C SER A 145 -11.82 6.21 40.74
N THR A 146 -12.12 4.92 40.68
CA THR A 146 -12.85 4.21 41.75
C THR A 146 -12.16 4.34 43.12
N ASP A 147 -10.86 4.57 43.11
CA ASP A 147 -10.02 4.72 44.31
C ASP A 147 -9.93 6.18 44.81
N GLY A 148 -10.72 7.09 44.23
CA GLY A 148 -10.75 8.51 44.61
C GLY A 148 -9.61 9.37 44.07
N VAL A 149 -8.72 8.79 43.24
CA VAL A 149 -7.62 9.52 42.59
C VAL A 149 -8.13 10.24 41.35
N ASN A 150 -7.78 11.52 41.21
CA ASN A 150 -8.11 12.31 40.01
C ASN A 150 -7.36 11.76 38.78
N LEU A 151 -8.09 11.52 37.69
CA LEU A 151 -7.56 11.00 36.42
C LEU A 151 -7.24 12.11 35.41
N ASP A 152 -7.30 13.36 35.84
CA ASP A 152 -7.19 14.57 35.01
C ASP A 152 -5.74 14.99 34.71
N ASP A 153 -4.75 14.19 35.13
CA ASP A 153 -3.35 14.52 34.94
C ASP A 153 -2.97 14.51 33.45
N HIS A 154 -2.16 15.49 33.02
CA HIS A 154 -1.76 15.66 31.62
C HIS A 154 -1.06 14.42 31.07
N GLN A 155 -0.22 13.79 31.89
CA GLN A 155 0.52 12.59 31.52
C GLN A 155 -0.41 11.38 31.33
N LEU A 156 -1.42 11.24 32.18
CA LEU A 156 -2.47 10.21 32.04
C LEU A 156 -3.26 10.43 30.75
N PHE A 157 -3.71 11.66 30.49
CA PHE A 157 -4.43 12.01 29.28
C PHE A 157 -3.62 11.71 28.01
N GLY A 158 -2.34 12.09 27.98
CA GLY A 158 -1.43 11.77 26.86
C GLY A 158 -1.24 10.25 26.65
N THR A 159 -1.21 9.47 27.74
CA THR A 159 -1.12 8.01 27.70
C THR A 159 -2.41 7.37 27.18
N VAL A 160 -3.58 7.87 27.59
CA VAL A 160 -4.90 7.45 27.09
C VAL A 160 -5.01 7.70 25.58
N VAL A 161 -4.70 8.91 25.11
CA VAL A 161 -4.86 9.23 23.69
C VAL A 161 -3.84 8.45 22.83
N SER A 162 -2.60 8.28 23.30
CA SER A 162 -1.57 7.52 22.57
C SER A 162 -1.88 6.02 22.48
N THR A 163 -2.33 5.39 23.57
CA THR A 163 -2.78 3.99 23.56
C THR A 163 -3.96 3.78 22.60
N MET A 164 -4.98 4.65 22.65
CA MET A 164 -6.12 4.58 21.73
C MET A 164 -5.70 4.79 20.27
N LEU A 165 -4.81 5.74 20.00
CA LEU A 165 -4.29 5.98 18.66
C LEU A 165 -3.62 4.72 18.08
N VAL A 166 -2.70 4.09 18.82
CA VAL A 166 -2.00 2.88 18.36
C VAL A 166 -2.99 1.76 18.08
N LEU A 167 -3.96 1.53 18.96
CA LEU A 167 -4.96 0.48 18.78
C LEU A 167 -5.89 0.75 17.59
N VAL A 168 -6.39 1.97 17.44
CA VAL A 168 -7.29 2.35 16.32
C VAL A 168 -6.57 2.25 14.99
N VAL A 169 -5.36 2.80 14.90
CA VAL A 169 -4.54 2.74 13.68
C VAL A 169 -4.24 1.28 13.34
N THR A 170 -3.84 0.47 14.32
CA THR A 170 -3.60 -0.96 14.11
C THR A 170 -4.86 -1.72 13.65
N ALA A 171 -6.02 -1.43 14.25
CA ALA A 171 -7.29 -2.01 13.83
C ALA A 171 -7.65 -1.63 12.38
N GLN A 172 -7.40 -0.38 11.98
CA GLN A 172 -7.64 0.08 10.61
C GLN A 172 -6.75 -0.64 9.58
N ILE A 173 -5.45 -0.86 9.86
CA ILE A 173 -4.60 -1.62 8.94
C ILE A 173 -4.97 -3.10 8.87
N ALA A 174 -5.37 -3.68 10.00
CA ALA A 174 -5.89 -5.05 10.02
C ALA A 174 -7.10 -5.18 9.08
N LEU A 175 -8.02 -4.21 9.09
CA LEU A 175 -9.19 -4.20 8.21
C LEU A 175 -8.86 -3.91 6.74
N ASP A 176 -7.79 -3.17 6.46
CA ASP A 176 -7.31 -2.87 5.10
C ASP A 176 -6.58 -4.03 4.42
N THR A 177 -6.03 -4.93 5.23
CA THR A 177 -5.27 -6.09 4.76
C THR A 177 -6.22 -7.10 4.10
N ALA A 178 -6.05 -7.33 2.80
CA ALA A 178 -6.92 -8.23 2.05
C ALA A 178 -6.44 -9.69 2.10
N TYR A 179 -5.12 -9.89 2.19
CA TYR A 179 -4.48 -11.20 2.28
C TYR A 179 -3.74 -11.38 3.61
N TRP A 180 -4.31 -12.21 4.47
CA TRP A 180 -3.76 -12.50 5.80
C TRP A 180 -2.71 -13.62 5.72
N THR A 181 -1.44 -13.23 5.78
CA THR A 181 -0.31 -14.15 5.95
C THR A 181 0.07 -14.29 7.42
N ILE A 182 0.81 -15.34 7.76
CA ILE A 182 1.40 -15.49 9.12
C ILE A 182 2.28 -14.28 9.44
N PHE A 183 3.05 -13.79 8.46
CA PHE A 183 3.87 -12.60 8.61
C PHE A 183 3.05 -11.35 8.96
N ASN A 184 1.93 -11.11 8.27
CA ASN A 184 1.04 -9.99 8.58
C ASN A 184 0.48 -10.07 10.01
N HIS A 185 0.13 -11.27 10.50
CA HIS A 185 -0.29 -11.44 11.89
C HIS A 185 0.84 -11.10 12.86
N VAL A 186 2.03 -11.68 12.66
CA VAL A 186 3.19 -11.43 13.54
C VAL A 186 3.53 -9.96 13.61
N VAL A 187 3.47 -9.24 12.49
CA VAL A 187 3.82 -7.82 12.45
C VAL A 187 2.73 -6.94 13.08
N ILE A 188 1.43 -7.22 12.82
CA ILE A 188 0.32 -6.44 13.39
C ILE A 188 0.20 -6.65 14.91
N TRP A 189 0.24 -7.89 15.37
CA TRP A 189 0.18 -8.17 16.82
C TRP A 189 1.50 -7.80 17.50
N GLY A 190 2.62 -8.03 16.81
CA GLY A 190 3.95 -7.65 17.27
C GLY A 190 4.09 -6.15 17.46
N SER A 191 3.49 -5.30 16.61
CA SER A 191 3.57 -3.85 16.79
C SER A 191 2.80 -3.36 18.03
N VAL A 192 1.66 -3.99 18.35
CA VAL A 192 0.90 -3.69 19.59
C VAL A 192 1.66 -4.18 20.81
N ALA A 193 2.17 -5.41 20.77
CA ALA A 193 2.97 -5.97 21.85
C ALA A 193 4.25 -5.14 22.09
N PHE A 194 4.91 -4.71 21.00
CA PHE A 194 6.10 -3.88 21.07
C PHE A 194 5.79 -2.52 21.71
N TYR A 195 4.66 -1.89 21.39
CA TYR A 195 4.22 -0.67 22.05
C TYR A 195 4.10 -0.85 23.57
N PHE A 196 3.35 -1.85 24.04
CA PHE A 196 3.23 -2.12 25.48
C PHE A 196 4.58 -2.46 26.12
N ALA A 197 5.42 -3.26 25.45
CA ALA A 197 6.75 -3.59 25.94
C ALA A 197 7.63 -2.36 26.09
N THR A 198 7.66 -1.47 25.08
CA THR A 198 8.42 -0.22 25.16
C THR A 198 7.93 0.68 26.29
N THR A 199 6.61 0.83 26.47
CA THR A 199 6.08 1.65 27.57
C THR A 199 6.45 1.07 28.94
N LEU A 200 6.38 -0.26 29.11
CA LEU A 200 6.78 -0.92 30.36
C LEU A 200 8.29 -0.80 30.63
N VAL A 201 9.13 -1.14 29.66
CA VAL A 201 10.60 -1.13 29.80
C VAL A 201 11.12 0.29 30.03
N LEU A 202 10.63 1.28 29.27
CA LEU A 202 11.05 2.67 29.45
C LEU A 202 10.63 3.24 30.79
N SER A 203 9.46 2.82 31.30
CA SER A 203 9.00 3.27 32.60
C SER A 203 9.81 2.71 33.78
N ASP A 204 10.38 1.51 33.63
CA ASP A 204 11.25 0.88 34.61
C ASP A 204 12.70 1.44 34.53
N LEU A 205 13.22 1.61 33.31
CA LEU A 205 14.60 2.07 33.09
C LEU A 205 14.83 3.54 33.45
N PHE A 206 13.83 4.40 33.29
CA PHE A 206 13.97 5.84 33.49
C PHE A 206 13.23 6.36 34.73
N GLU A 207 12.71 5.48 35.60
CA GLU A 207 11.90 5.81 36.79
C GLU A 207 10.78 6.83 36.50
N MET A 208 10.27 6.83 35.27
CA MET A 208 9.30 7.83 34.85
C MET A 208 7.93 7.46 35.42
N SER A 209 7.13 8.46 35.82
CA SER A 209 5.72 8.30 36.26
C SER A 209 4.80 7.59 35.23
N TYR A 210 5.33 7.22 34.05
CA TYR A 210 4.63 6.48 33.00
C TYR A 210 4.14 5.10 33.41
N LEU A 211 4.83 4.39 34.30
CA LEU A 211 4.37 3.06 34.76
C LEU A 211 3.06 3.20 35.51
N GLY A 212 2.98 4.22 36.39
CA GLY A 212 1.77 4.56 37.13
C GLY A 212 0.64 4.97 36.18
N ALA A 213 0.91 5.90 35.26
CA ALA A 213 -0.07 6.38 34.30
C ALA A 213 -0.63 5.26 33.39
N LEU A 214 0.22 4.37 32.86
CA LEU A 214 -0.22 3.25 32.02
C LEU A 214 -1.05 2.25 32.84
N ARG A 215 -0.59 1.86 34.04
CA ARG A 215 -1.32 0.93 34.91
C ARG A 215 -2.68 1.48 35.32
N MET A 216 -2.74 2.75 35.70
CA MET A 216 -3.99 3.45 36.02
C MET A 216 -4.92 3.53 34.80
N THR A 217 -4.39 3.82 33.62
CA THR A 217 -5.15 3.86 32.36
C THR A 217 -5.77 2.49 32.05
N LEU A 218 -4.97 1.41 32.08
CA LEU A 218 -5.44 0.06 31.75
C LEU A 218 -6.35 -0.54 32.83
N SER A 219 -6.18 -0.12 34.09
CA SER A 219 -7.05 -0.55 35.19
C SER A 219 -8.40 0.18 35.21
N SER A 220 -8.49 1.36 34.59
CA SER A 220 -9.72 2.16 34.58
C SER A 220 -10.77 1.56 33.64
N GLY A 221 -11.97 1.27 34.16
CA GLY A 221 -13.11 0.84 33.34
C GLY A 221 -13.56 1.91 32.33
N GLN A 222 -13.36 3.19 32.65
CA GLN A 222 -13.69 4.31 31.77
C GLN A 222 -12.83 4.32 30.51
N PHE A 223 -11.56 3.93 30.63
CA PHE A 223 -10.66 3.79 29.48
C PHE A 223 -11.18 2.75 28.48
N TRP A 224 -11.58 1.57 28.96
CA TRP A 224 -12.09 0.50 28.09
C TRP A 224 -13.39 0.88 27.40
N PHE A 225 -14.29 1.57 28.11
CA PHE A 225 -15.52 2.09 27.52
C PHE A 225 -15.23 3.15 26.45
N ALA A 226 -14.35 4.12 26.74
CA ALA A 226 -13.94 5.14 25.78
C ALA A 226 -13.25 4.53 24.55
N LEU A 227 -12.37 3.53 24.75
CA LEU A 227 -11.70 2.81 23.67
C LEU A 227 -12.70 2.06 22.79
N PHE A 228 -13.67 1.36 23.40
CA PHE A 228 -14.73 0.67 22.68
C PHE A 228 -15.56 1.65 21.85
N LEU A 229 -15.91 2.80 22.43
CA LEU A 229 -16.69 3.83 21.77
C LEU A 229 -15.93 4.44 20.59
N VAL A 230 -14.66 4.81 20.78
CA VAL A 230 -13.79 5.31 19.70
C VAL A 230 -13.64 4.28 18.58
N LEU A 231 -13.34 3.02 18.91
CA LEU A 231 -13.22 1.94 17.92
C LEU A 231 -14.52 1.77 17.15
N THR A 232 -15.66 1.76 17.84
CA THR A 232 -16.97 1.59 17.20
C THR A 232 -17.25 2.73 16.23
N ILE A 233 -17.08 3.99 16.65
CA ILE A 233 -17.35 5.16 15.81
C ILE A 233 -16.42 5.22 14.59
N LEU A 234 -15.15 4.80 14.72
CA LEU A 234 -14.18 4.89 13.62
C LEU A 234 -14.20 3.67 12.69
N VAL A 235 -14.42 2.48 13.22
CA VAL A 235 -14.36 1.22 12.45
C VAL A 235 -15.68 0.92 11.77
N VAL A 236 -16.81 1.08 12.47
CA VAL A 236 -18.13 0.67 11.94
C VAL A 236 -18.48 1.38 10.62
N PRO A 237 -18.33 2.71 10.47
CA PRO A 237 -18.63 3.37 9.21
C PRO A 237 -17.74 2.89 8.06
N VAL A 238 -16.47 2.57 8.33
CA VAL A 238 -15.53 2.06 7.33
C VAL A 238 -15.97 0.67 6.85
N VAL A 239 -16.30 -0.23 7.78
CA VAL A 239 -16.79 -1.57 7.46
C VAL A 239 -18.13 -1.53 6.75
N ALA A 240 -19.08 -0.71 7.24
CA ALA A 240 -20.40 -0.54 6.64
C ALA A 240 -20.31 0.01 5.21
N THR A 241 -19.47 1.02 4.97
CA THR A 241 -19.27 1.60 3.63
C THR A 241 -18.65 0.58 2.68
N ARG A 242 -17.68 -0.24 3.16
CA ARG A 242 -17.09 -1.31 2.35
C ARG A 242 -18.12 -2.37 2.01
N PHE A 243 -18.86 -2.85 3.00
CA PHE A 243 -19.90 -3.85 2.80
C PHE A 243 -20.97 -3.36 1.81
N TYR A 244 -21.44 -2.12 1.98
CA TYR A 244 -22.40 -1.49 1.08
C TYR A 244 -21.87 -1.41 -0.36
N ARG A 245 -20.63 -0.95 -0.56
CA ARG A 245 -20.01 -0.88 -1.90
C ARG A 245 -19.81 -2.25 -2.53
N THR A 246 -19.30 -3.22 -1.77
CA THR A 246 -19.11 -4.59 -2.28
C THR A 246 -20.45 -5.26 -2.63
N SER A 247 -21.52 -4.96 -1.90
CA SER A 247 -22.84 -5.53 -2.17
C SER A 247 -23.56 -4.87 -3.37
N THR A 248 -23.50 -3.54 -3.49
CA THR A 248 -24.24 -2.80 -4.53
C THR A 248 -23.46 -2.67 -5.84
N GLN A 249 -22.15 -2.43 -5.76
CA GLN A 249 -21.29 -2.16 -6.90
C GLN A 249 -19.96 -2.93 -6.77
N PRO A 250 -19.98 -4.27 -6.89
CA PRO A 250 -18.79 -5.08 -6.72
C PRO A 250 -17.76 -4.77 -7.80
N SER A 251 -16.53 -4.49 -7.36
CA SER A 251 -15.39 -4.24 -8.24
C SER A 251 -15.06 -5.48 -9.09
N LEU A 252 -14.35 -5.29 -10.21
CA LEU A 252 -13.91 -6.42 -11.04
C LEU A 252 -13.05 -7.42 -10.25
N SER A 253 -12.18 -6.92 -9.36
CA SER A 253 -11.41 -7.75 -8.44
C SER A 253 -12.32 -8.54 -7.49
N ASP A 254 -13.36 -7.94 -6.92
CA ASP A 254 -14.29 -8.64 -6.02
C ASP A 254 -15.07 -9.74 -6.74
N ARG A 255 -15.52 -9.48 -7.98
CA ARG A 255 -16.19 -10.49 -8.82
C ARG A 255 -15.27 -11.66 -9.13
N CYS A 256 -13.99 -11.39 -9.44
CA CYS A 256 -12.98 -12.42 -9.67
C CYS A 256 -12.70 -13.24 -8.40
N ARG A 257 -12.55 -12.59 -7.25
CA ARG A 257 -12.38 -13.26 -5.95
C ARG A 257 -13.57 -14.15 -5.60
N TYR A 258 -14.79 -13.67 -5.83
CA TYR A 258 -16.01 -14.45 -5.63
C TYR A 258 -16.03 -15.70 -6.52
N LYS A 259 -15.75 -15.55 -7.83
CA LYS A 259 -15.66 -16.69 -8.76
C LYS A 259 -14.59 -17.69 -8.34
N GLN A 260 -13.43 -17.21 -7.89
CA GLN A 260 -12.33 -18.05 -7.42
C GLN A 260 -12.71 -18.84 -6.15
N ARG A 261 -13.40 -18.19 -5.21
CA ARG A 261 -13.93 -18.86 -4.01
C ARG A 261 -14.94 -19.93 -4.38
N VAL A 262 -15.91 -19.62 -5.25
CA VAL A 262 -16.91 -20.60 -5.73
C VAL A 262 -16.26 -21.74 -6.49
N SER A 263 -15.26 -21.49 -7.34
CA SER A 263 -14.56 -22.55 -8.06
C SER A 263 -13.74 -23.45 -7.13
N ARG A 264 -13.12 -22.90 -6.08
CA ARG A 264 -12.40 -23.70 -5.07
C ARG A 264 -13.37 -24.61 -4.30
N LEU A 265 -14.55 -24.11 -3.95
CA LEU A 265 -15.59 -24.90 -3.28
C LEU A 265 -16.21 -25.96 -4.21
N ARG A 266 -16.35 -25.66 -5.51
CA ARG A 266 -16.89 -26.57 -6.53
C ARG A 266 -15.87 -27.56 -7.07
N ALA A 267 -14.58 -27.38 -6.77
CA ALA A 267 -13.52 -28.31 -7.15
C ALA A 267 -13.62 -29.60 -6.32
N ARG A 268 -14.67 -30.39 -6.58
CA ARG A 268 -14.52 -31.86 -6.66
C ARG A 268 -13.45 -32.16 -7.72
N PRO A 269 -12.72 -33.28 -7.64
CA PRO A 269 -11.75 -33.66 -8.65
C PRO A 269 -12.48 -34.06 -9.93
N GLU A 270 -12.98 -33.09 -10.69
CA GLU A 270 -13.47 -33.31 -12.04
C GLU A 270 -12.25 -33.57 -12.93
N ARG A 271 -12.16 -34.82 -13.40
CA ARG A 271 -11.24 -35.23 -14.46
C ARG A 271 -11.36 -34.24 -15.62
N LEU A 272 -10.28 -33.50 -15.86
CA LEU A 272 -10.14 -32.61 -17.00
C LEU A 272 -10.21 -33.45 -18.29
N VAL A 273 -11.41 -33.60 -18.85
CA VAL A 273 -11.58 -34.05 -20.23
C VAL A 273 -11.02 -32.95 -21.11
N ARG A 274 -9.80 -33.16 -21.57
CA ARG A 274 -9.08 -32.31 -22.52
C ARG A 274 -9.86 -32.34 -23.84
N ARG A 275 -10.84 -31.44 -24.00
CA ARG A 275 -11.46 -31.22 -25.31
C ARG A 275 -10.38 -30.68 -26.25
N GLY A 276 -9.96 -31.52 -27.19
CA GLY A 276 -9.10 -31.12 -28.29
C GLY A 276 -9.80 -30.00 -29.06
N SER A 277 -9.28 -28.79 -28.94
CA SER A 277 -9.72 -27.67 -29.76
C SER A 277 -9.11 -27.84 -31.15
N ALA A 278 -9.79 -28.61 -32.01
CA ALA A 278 -9.64 -28.51 -33.45
C ALA A 278 -10.28 -27.19 -33.92
N ARG A 279 -9.67 -26.06 -33.55
CA ARG A 279 -9.95 -24.78 -34.21
C ARG A 279 -9.10 -24.73 -35.46
N THR A 280 -9.69 -25.22 -36.54
CA THR A 280 -9.22 -25.01 -37.90
C THR A 280 -9.11 -23.51 -38.12
N SER A 281 -7.88 -23.00 -38.12
CA SER A 281 -7.58 -21.64 -38.53
C SER A 281 -8.03 -21.49 -39.98
N ARG A 282 -9.12 -20.75 -40.22
CA ARG A 282 -9.39 -20.18 -41.54
C ARG A 282 -8.31 -19.14 -41.80
N ARG A 283 -7.17 -19.62 -42.29
CA ARG A 283 -6.04 -18.81 -42.75
C ARG A 283 -6.56 -17.93 -43.88
N SER A 284 -6.58 -16.62 -43.68
CA SER A 284 -6.78 -15.70 -44.79
C SER A 284 -5.63 -15.95 -45.78
N VAL A 285 -5.97 -16.16 -47.04
CA VAL A 285 -5.01 -16.27 -48.15
C VAL A 285 -4.52 -14.85 -48.46
N ARG A 286 -3.84 -14.23 -47.50
CA ARG A 286 -3.05 -13.03 -47.74
C ARG A 286 -1.62 -13.48 -47.86
N SER A 287 -1.04 -13.37 -49.05
CA SER A 287 0.38 -13.64 -49.27
C SER A 287 1.18 -12.76 -48.32
N GLY A 288 1.74 -13.34 -47.25
CA GLY A 288 2.57 -12.66 -46.26
C GLY A 288 3.96 -12.34 -46.80
N TYR A 289 4.05 -11.88 -48.05
CA TYR A 289 5.31 -11.49 -48.67
C TYR A 289 5.81 -10.21 -48.01
N ALA A 290 6.92 -10.31 -47.28
CA ALA A 290 7.63 -9.20 -46.68
C ALA A 290 9.07 -9.25 -47.16
N PHE A 291 9.51 -8.20 -47.86
CA PHE A 291 10.88 -8.09 -48.35
C PHE A 291 11.60 -7.02 -47.52
N ALA A 292 12.54 -7.44 -46.67
CA ALA A 292 13.41 -6.56 -45.91
C ALA A 292 14.75 -6.42 -46.64
N HIS A 293 14.77 -5.69 -47.75
CA HIS A 293 15.98 -5.36 -48.47
C HIS A 293 16.17 -3.85 -48.47
N GLN A 294 17.35 -3.41 -48.05
CA GLN A 294 17.83 -2.06 -48.34
C GLN A 294 18.71 -2.14 -49.57
N GLU A 295 18.54 -1.22 -50.53
CA GLU A 295 19.48 -1.07 -51.64
C GLU A 295 20.88 -0.85 -51.08
N GLY A 296 21.74 -1.88 -51.17
CA GLY A 296 23.10 -1.83 -50.66
C GLY A 296 24.00 -0.92 -51.49
N PHE A 297 25.32 -0.98 -51.23
CA PHE A 297 26.34 -0.25 -52.00
C PHE A 297 26.48 -0.69 -53.47
N GLY A 298 25.62 -1.59 -53.96
CA GLY A 298 25.62 -2.04 -55.36
C GLY A 298 25.58 -0.87 -56.34
N ARG A 299 24.81 0.18 -56.04
CA ARG A 299 24.77 1.40 -56.87
C ARG A 299 26.08 2.20 -56.82
N LEU A 300 26.83 2.16 -55.71
CA LEU A 300 28.15 2.79 -55.60
C LEU A 300 29.23 1.98 -56.34
N ILE A 301 29.12 0.65 -56.32
CA ILE A 301 30.03 -0.27 -57.04
C ILE A 301 29.80 -0.17 -58.55
N THR A 302 28.54 -0.12 -59.00
CA THR A 302 28.20 0.00 -60.43
C THR A 302 28.38 1.40 -61.00
N SER A 303 28.39 2.46 -60.17
CA SER A 303 28.58 3.82 -60.69
C SER A 303 30.05 4.18 -61.01
N GLY A 304 31.01 3.28 -60.78
CA GLY A 304 32.43 3.50 -61.11
C GLY A 304 33.12 4.67 -60.38
N LYS A 305 32.44 5.35 -59.45
CA LYS A 305 32.94 6.57 -58.77
C LYS A 305 34.10 6.32 -57.80
N ILE A 306 34.37 5.05 -57.47
CA ILE A 306 35.41 4.64 -56.52
C ILE A 306 36.66 4.09 -57.25
N MET A 307 36.62 3.95 -58.58
CA MET A 307 37.79 3.49 -59.36
C MET A 307 38.78 4.63 -59.56
N LYS A 308 40.01 4.47 -59.04
CA LYS A 308 41.13 5.39 -59.28
C LYS A 308 41.38 5.48 -60.80
N GLN A 309 41.25 6.68 -61.37
CA GLN A 309 41.69 6.94 -62.73
C GLN A 309 43.22 6.81 -62.80
N HIS A 310 43.70 5.86 -63.60
CA HIS A 310 45.12 5.77 -63.91
C HIS A 310 45.47 6.87 -64.92
N LYS A 311 46.28 7.86 -64.54
CA LYS A 311 46.87 8.81 -65.50
C LYS A 311 47.86 8.03 -66.37
N SER A 312 47.58 7.92 -67.66
CA SER A 312 48.54 7.42 -68.65
C SER A 312 49.58 8.52 -68.92
N GLU A 313 50.84 8.25 -68.58
CA GLU A 313 51.99 9.06 -69.00
C GLU A 313 52.16 8.96 -70.53
N ALA A 314 52.28 10.11 -71.19
CA ALA A 314 52.57 10.20 -72.62
C ALA A 314 54.07 9.97 -72.87
N PRO A 315 54.48 9.17 -73.88
CA PRO A 315 55.89 8.96 -74.16
C PRO A 315 56.50 10.17 -74.87
N THR A 316 57.62 10.64 -74.30
CA THR A 316 58.55 11.64 -74.83
C THR A 316 59.19 11.18 -76.14
N PRO A 317 59.32 12.05 -77.18
CA PRO A 317 60.09 11.73 -78.37
C PRO A 317 61.58 12.06 -78.16
N MET A 318 62.48 11.19 -78.64
CA MET A 318 63.90 11.47 -78.88
C MET A 318 64.43 10.49 -79.95
N PRO A 319 65.51 10.81 -80.67
CA PRO A 319 66.13 12.11 -80.95
C PRO A 319 65.85 12.65 -82.37
#